data_AF-A0A0Q6WUB2-F1
#
_entry.id   AF-A0A0Q6WUB2-F1
#
_cell.length_a   1.000
_cell.length_b   1.000
_cell.length_c   1.000
_cell.angle_alpha   90.00
_cell.angle_beta   90.00
_cell.angle_gamma   90.00
#
_symmetry.space_group_name_H-M   'P 1'
#
loop_
_entity.id
_entity.type
_entity.pdbx_description
1 polymer ?
#
loop_
_entity_poly.entity_id
_entity_poly.type
_entity_poly.pdbx_seq_one_letter_code
_entity_poly.pdbx_strand_id
1 'polypeptide(L)'
;MEAFLTMLRYDARRMWDRRWIVASIAWGLAIVFAGALMLTRDRYEASARIYVDTQTVLKPLMAGLAFQPDIDQQVRMLARTLISRPNVERLYQDPKIGLTMPPTSKYDRAVEQLKDRIKVTPSGTGNLYAITYRDSDSARAQRLVEALVSFFMESSAETKRRDSTEASRFIEEQIKDYEAKLVQAENRLKDFKLQNFGVTGVANNQDHFSRLASLSDEVAKIKLQLASAEQSRDALKRELASEDPQLPPESMPSTAGGAPSELAQRLQAQYRSLDELLRRYTEDHPDVISARRMIASMEKQIKEEGDAKSPGGKAKRGSAATNPVYQRLRVSMAEAEANIASLRSQLVVQQGRLDQVRALANRMPQVEADLSQLNRDYDIVRKNYDQLVSRREAASLGVKIDESSHLADFRIVEPPRVTPSPVFPSRKILGVLSMFAALGMAGAAVFGLGRLKPTVDSLTTMHQLSSRPVLGSVSLLRGPEQQAQRRRDVYRFASVMGVFVVAHVVWVVMIAKYVV
;
A
#
# COMPACT_ATOMS: atom_id res chain seq x y z
N MET A 1 -32.51 -59.43 -10.59
CA MET A 1 -32.15 -59.57 -9.16
C MET A 1 -32.31 -60.99 -8.64
N GLU A 2 -33.38 -61.71 -8.99
CA GLU A 2 -33.60 -63.10 -8.52
C GLU A 2 -32.46 -64.06 -8.87
N ALA A 3 -31.93 -63.99 -10.10
CA ALA A 3 -30.80 -64.82 -10.54
C ALA A 3 -29.49 -64.57 -9.75
N PHE A 4 -29.30 -63.36 -9.24
CA PHE A 4 -28.14 -63.03 -8.41
C PHE A 4 -28.30 -63.58 -6.99
N LEU A 5 -29.51 -63.50 -6.43
CA LEU A 5 -29.82 -64.07 -5.11
C LEU A 5 -29.77 -65.59 -5.09
N THR A 6 -30.16 -66.26 -6.18
CA THR A 6 -30.04 -67.73 -6.31
C THR A 6 -28.58 -68.16 -6.43
N MET A 7 -27.76 -67.43 -7.19
CA MET A 7 -26.32 -67.66 -7.28
C MET A 7 -25.62 -67.48 -5.92
N LEU A 8 -25.95 -66.41 -5.19
CA LEU A 8 -25.36 -66.14 -3.88
C LEU A 8 -25.77 -67.17 -2.82
N ARG A 9 -27.03 -67.64 -2.85
CA ARG A 9 -27.50 -68.74 -2.00
C ARG A 9 -26.83 -70.07 -2.34
N TYR A 10 -26.55 -70.32 -3.62
CA TYR A 10 -25.84 -71.51 -4.07
C TYR A 10 -24.39 -71.49 -3.58
N ASP A 11 -23.67 -70.39 -3.80
CA ASP A 11 -22.29 -70.23 -3.32
C ASP A 11 -22.19 -70.29 -1.78
N ALA A 12 -23.17 -69.73 -1.07
CA ALA A 12 -23.23 -69.80 0.40
C ALA A 12 -23.45 -71.23 0.93
N ARG A 13 -24.32 -72.03 0.32
CA ARG A 13 -24.50 -73.45 0.69
C ARG A 13 -23.23 -74.24 0.45
N ARG A 14 -22.56 -73.96 -0.65
CA ARG A 14 -21.32 -74.63 -1.03
C ARG A 14 -20.16 -74.31 -0.08
N MET A 15 -20.06 -73.06 0.37
CA MET A 15 -19.15 -72.66 1.44
C MET A 15 -19.48 -73.37 2.75
N TRP A 16 -20.76 -73.58 3.05
CA TRP A 16 -21.22 -74.28 4.25
C TRP A 16 -20.78 -75.75 4.29
N ASP A 17 -20.77 -76.44 3.14
CA ASP A 17 -20.31 -77.83 3.09
C ASP A 17 -18.79 -77.95 3.29
N ARG A 18 -18.04 -76.89 2.94
CA ARG A 18 -16.59 -76.78 3.16
C ARG A 18 -16.21 -75.96 4.39
N ARG A 19 -17.14 -75.76 5.32
CA ARG A 19 -16.94 -74.92 6.52
C ARG A 19 -15.72 -75.29 7.37
N TRP A 20 -15.36 -76.56 7.44
CA TRP A 20 -14.16 -77.01 8.16
C TRP A 20 -12.86 -76.55 7.48
N ILE A 21 -12.84 -76.51 6.15
CA ILE A 21 -11.71 -75.97 5.37
C ILE A 21 -11.60 -74.45 5.60
N VAL A 22 -12.73 -73.73 5.60
CA VAL A 22 -12.75 -72.29 5.92
C VAL A 22 -12.19 -72.05 7.32
N ALA A 23 -12.65 -72.80 8.33
CA ALA A 23 -12.17 -72.67 9.70
C ALA A 23 -10.67 -72.95 9.81
N SER A 24 -10.17 -74.04 9.21
CA SER A 24 -8.73 -74.37 9.25
C SER A 24 -7.86 -73.30 8.58
N ILE A 25 -8.28 -72.77 7.43
CA ILE A 25 -7.55 -71.70 6.74
C ILE A 25 -7.59 -70.40 7.56
N ALA A 26 -8.74 -70.05 8.14
CA ALA A 26 -8.87 -68.87 8.98
C ALA A 26 -7.97 -68.93 10.22
N TRP A 27 -7.92 -70.08 10.90
CA TRP A 27 -7.01 -70.30 12.04
C TRP A 27 -5.52 -70.24 11.62
N GLY A 28 -5.17 -70.85 10.49
CA GLY A 28 -3.79 -70.80 9.97
C GLY A 28 -3.35 -69.37 9.64
N LEU A 29 -4.19 -68.63 8.90
CA LEU A 29 -3.92 -67.22 8.53
C LEU A 29 -3.86 -66.32 9.76
N ALA A 30 -4.73 -66.54 10.75
CA ALA A 30 -4.71 -65.82 12.01
C ALA A 30 -3.38 -65.99 12.76
N ILE A 31 -2.86 -67.22 12.85
CA ILE A 31 -1.58 -67.50 13.51
C ILE A 31 -0.43 -66.82 12.76
N VAL A 32 -0.45 -66.86 11.42
CA VAL A 32 0.56 -66.18 10.58
C VAL A 32 0.53 -64.68 10.80
N PHE A 33 -0.65 -64.06 10.81
CA PHE A 33 -0.79 -62.63 11.10
C PHE A 33 -0.37 -62.28 12.52
N ALA A 34 -0.70 -63.12 13.48
CA ALA A 34 -0.29 -62.93 14.86
C ALA A 34 1.24 -62.95 15.01
N GLY A 35 1.92 -63.91 14.38
CA GLY A 35 3.37 -63.98 14.34
C GLY A 35 4.00 -62.79 13.61
N ALA A 36 3.44 -62.39 12.47
CA ALA A 36 3.91 -61.23 11.71
C ALA A 36 3.84 -59.93 12.53
N LEU A 37 2.75 -59.75 13.29
CA LEU A 37 2.55 -58.57 14.16
C LEU A 37 3.50 -58.55 15.37
N MET A 38 3.95 -59.71 15.85
CA MET A 38 4.97 -59.79 16.90
C MET A 38 6.39 -59.46 16.39
N LEU A 39 6.66 -59.70 15.10
CA LEU A 39 7.96 -59.38 14.48
C LEU A 39 8.10 -57.91 14.08
N THR A 40 7.00 -57.15 13.98
CA THR A 40 7.08 -55.73 13.64
C THR A 40 7.68 -54.92 14.79
N ARG A 41 8.73 -54.14 14.50
CA ARG A 41 9.38 -53.27 15.49
C ARG A 41 8.45 -52.15 15.93
N ASP A 42 8.36 -51.99 17.24
CA ASP A 42 7.66 -50.89 17.88
C ASP A 42 8.36 -49.55 17.60
N ARG A 43 7.59 -48.48 17.49
CA ARG A 43 8.10 -47.12 17.37
C ARG A 43 7.46 -46.21 18.42
N TYR A 44 8.31 -45.58 19.20
CA TYR A 44 7.99 -44.59 20.21
C TYR A 44 7.99 -43.21 19.59
N GLU A 45 7.05 -42.36 20.01
CA GLU A 45 6.99 -40.98 19.58
C GLU A 45 7.57 -40.08 20.68
N ALA A 46 8.57 -39.29 20.31
CA ALA A 46 9.02 -38.17 21.12
C ALA A 46 8.33 -36.90 20.61
N SER A 47 7.85 -36.08 21.53
CA SER A 47 7.23 -34.79 21.23
C SER A 47 7.75 -33.69 22.16
N ALA A 48 7.88 -32.49 21.61
CA ALA A 48 8.16 -31.27 22.35
C ALA A 48 7.20 -30.18 21.90
N ARG A 49 6.73 -29.35 22.84
CA ARG A 49 5.86 -28.21 22.53
C ARG A 49 6.61 -26.90 22.76
N ILE A 50 6.70 -26.11 21.69
CA ILE A 50 7.40 -24.83 21.67
C ILE A 50 6.36 -23.73 21.49
N TYR A 51 6.44 -22.69 22.32
CA TYR A 51 5.74 -21.45 22.08
C TYR A 51 6.62 -20.53 21.22
N VAL A 52 6.06 -20.03 20.12
CA VAL A 52 6.74 -19.14 19.19
C VAL A 52 6.22 -17.73 19.44
N ASP A 53 6.99 -16.92 20.18
CA ASP A 53 6.72 -15.49 20.23
C ASP A 53 7.25 -14.83 18.96
N THR A 54 6.34 -14.26 18.17
CA THR A 54 6.66 -13.55 16.92
C THR A 54 6.53 -12.04 17.09
N GLN A 55 6.39 -11.55 18.33
CA GLN A 55 6.35 -10.12 18.61
C GLN A 55 7.77 -9.59 18.70
N THR A 56 8.33 -9.19 17.54
CA THR A 56 9.55 -8.39 17.53
C THR A 56 9.21 -6.94 17.85
N VAL A 57 10.10 -6.22 18.54
CA VAL A 57 9.95 -4.77 18.79
C VAL A 57 9.85 -3.98 17.48
N LEU A 58 10.37 -4.54 16.39
CA LEU A 58 10.33 -3.96 15.04
C LEU A 58 9.00 -4.20 14.29
N LYS A 59 8.18 -5.18 14.69
CA LYS A 59 6.93 -5.54 13.99
C LYS A 59 5.90 -4.39 13.95
N PRO A 60 5.64 -3.65 15.04
CA PRO A 60 4.79 -2.46 14.99
C PRO A 60 5.43 -1.33 14.18
N LEU A 61 6.76 -1.22 14.18
CA LEU A 61 7.50 -0.16 13.48
C LEU A 61 7.50 -0.36 11.95
N MET A 62 7.31 -1.60 11.48
CA MET A 62 7.14 -1.95 10.06
C MET A 62 5.67 -2.01 9.61
N ALA A 63 4.72 -1.89 10.54
CA ALA A 63 3.30 -1.86 10.20
C ALA A 63 2.99 -0.66 9.29
N GLY A 64 2.37 -0.94 8.15
CA GLY A 64 2.00 0.05 7.13
C GLY A 64 3.10 0.40 6.11
N LEU A 65 4.32 -0.13 6.24
CA LEU A 65 5.42 0.09 5.29
C LEU A 65 5.67 -1.11 4.35
N ALA A 66 5.33 -2.32 4.80
CA ALA A 66 5.54 -3.55 4.03
C ALA A 66 4.42 -4.57 4.27
N PHE A 67 4.25 -5.50 3.31
CA PHE A 67 3.36 -6.65 3.43
C PHE A 67 3.88 -7.59 4.52
N GLN A 68 3.06 -7.86 5.55
CA GLN A 68 3.41 -8.77 6.64
C GLN A 68 2.91 -10.19 6.33
N PRO A 69 3.79 -11.19 6.24
CA PRO A 69 3.38 -12.59 6.13
C PRO A 69 2.64 -13.04 7.40
N ASP A 70 1.65 -13.92 7.24
CA ASP A 70 0.93 -14.54 8.34
C ASP A 70 1.90 -15.32 9.26
N ILE A 71 1.66 -15.29 10.59
CA ILE A 71 2.46 -16.00 11.61
C ILE A 71 2.54 -17.49 11.26
N ASP A 72 1.42 -18.08 10.83
CA ASP A 72 1.38 -19.49 10.43
C ASP A 72 2.26 -19.77 9.21
N GLN A 73 2.33 -18.80 8.29
CA GLN A 73 3.21 -18.90 7.12
C GLN A 73 4.68 -18.78 7.53
N GLN A 74 5.01 -17.86 8.44
CA GLN A 74 6.36 -17.71 8.98
C GLN A 74 6.83 -18.99 9.67
N VAL A 75 6.00 -19.60 10.52
CA VAL A 75 6.40 -20.82 11.23
C VAL A 75 6.50 -22.02 10.28
N ARG A 76 5.64 -22.13 9.26
CA ARG A 76 5.82 -23.14 8.21
C ARG A 76 7.14 -22.95 7.45
N MET A 77 7.52 -21.71 7.16
CA MET A 77 8.79 -21.38 6.51
C MET A 77 9.99 -21.70 7.41
N LEU A 78 9.92 -21.36 8.70
CA LEU A 78 10.92 -21.72 9.70
C LEU A 78 11.04 -23.24 9.82
N ALA A 79 9.94 -23.95 9.98
CA ALA A 79 9.92 -25.41 10.03
C ALA A 79 10.54 -26.05 8.78
N ARG A 80 10.24 -25.51 7.58
CA ARG A 80 10.84 -25.98 6.32
C ARG A 80 12.34 -25.67 6.22
N THR A 81 12.76 -24.52 6.73
CA THR A 81 14.17 -24.13 6.78
C THR A 81 14.95 -24.99 7.76
N LEU A 82 14.33 -25.35 8.90
CA LEU A 82 14.93 -26.20 9.92
C LEU A 82 15.02 -27.65 9.47
N ILE A 83 13.99 -28.17 8.78
CA ILE A 83 14.01 -29.50 8.14
C ILE A 83 14.63 -29.41 6.74
N SER A 84 15.66 -28.58 6.59
CA SER A 84 16.45 -28.51 5.36
C SER A 84 17.54 -29.58 5.38
N ARG A 85 18.01 -29.96 4.19
CA ARG A 85 19.06 -30.97 4.02
C ARG A 85 20.32 -30.66 4.85
N PRO A 86 20.91 -29.45 4.82
CA PRO A 86 22.12 -29.15 5.61
C PRO A 86 21.91 -29.31 7.12
N ASN A 87 20.72 -28.97 7.61
CA ASN A 87 20.41 -29.06 9.04
C ASN A 87 20.19 -30.50 9.48
N VAL A 88 19.54 -31.31 8.65
CA VAL A 88 19.37 -32.76 8.93
C VAL A 88 20.68 -33.51 8.79
N GLU A 89 21.58 -33.09 7.90
CA GLU A 89 22.95 -33.62 7.83
C GLU A 89 23.74 -33.35 9.12
N ARG A 90 23.59 -32.16 9.72
CA ARG A 90 24.17 -31.85 11.04
C ARG A 90 23.65 -32.76 12.14
N LEU A 91 22.37 -33.17 12.11
CA LEU A 91 21.83 -34.14 13.07
C LEU A 91 22.52 -35.51 12.95
N TYR A 92 22.87 -35.96 11.74
CA TYR A 92 23.65 -37.20 11.55
C TYR A 92 25.09 -37.08 12.04
N GLN A 93 25.65 -35.87 12.05
CA GLN A 93 27.01 -35.60 12.52
C GLN A 93 27.09 -35.43 14.04
N ASP A 94 25.97 -35.20 14.72
CA ASP A 94 25.94 -35.07 16.18
C ASP A 94 25.99 -36.46 16.86
N PRO A 95 27.12 -36.82 17.51
CA PRO A 95 27.26 -38.10 18.18
C PRO A 95 26.30 -38.27 19.37
N LYS A 96 25.78 -37.16 19.94
CA LYS A 96 24.86 -37.19 21.09
C LYS A 96 23.52 -37.80 20.72
N ILE A 97 23.09 -37.74 19.46
CA ILE A 97 21.78 -38.27 19.02
C ILE A 97 21.81 -39.80 18.91
N GLY A 98 22.98 -40.37 18.60
CA GLY A 98 23.15 -41.83 18.44
C GLY A 98 22.59 -42.37 17.12
N LEU A 99 22.51 -41.54 16.07
CA LEU A 99 22.17 -42.00 14.72
C LEU A 99 23.36 -42.76 14.11
N THR A 100 23.10 -43.94 13.56
CA THR A 100 24.12 -44.68 12.81
C THR A 100 24.32 -44.03 11.45
N MET A 101 25.56 -43.65 11.13
CA MET A 101 25.87 -43.04 9.84
C MET A 101 25.66 -44.07 8.70
N PRO A 102 24.76 -43.80 7.75
CA PRO A 102 24.51 -44.72 6.66
C PRO A 102 25.69 -44.74 5.68
N PRO A 103 25.89 -45.84 4.93
CA PRO A 103 26.89 -45.90 3.86
C PRO A 103 26.66 -44.78 2.84
N THR A 104 27.73 -44.25 2.25
CA THR A 104 27.69 -43.10 1.32
C THR A 104 26.66 -43.28 0.20
N SER A 105 26.51 -44.50 -0.34
CA SER A 105 25.54 -44.82 -1.40
C SER A 105 24.06 -44.73 -0.99
N LYS A 106 23.77 -44.73 0.31
CA LYS A 106 22.42 -44.63 0.87
C LYS A 106 22.22 -43.36 1.70
N TYR A 107 23.24 -42.52 1.84
CA TYR A 107 23.23 -41.33 2.68
C TYR A 107 22.11 -40.36 2.29
N ASP A 108 22.00 -40.04 1.00
CA ASP A 108 20.96 -39.13 0.49
C ASP A 108 19.54 -39.61 0.79
N ARG A 109 19.29 -40.91 0.61
CA ARG A 109 17.97 -41.49 0.93
C ARG A 109 17.69 -41.48 2.42
N ALA A 110 18.73 -41.67 3.25
CA ALA A 110 18.57 -41.64 4.69
C ALA A 110 18.23 -40.22 5.19
N VAL A 111 18.87 -39.19 4.63
CA VAL A 111 18.58 -37.79 4.93
C VAL A 111 17.14 -37.43 4.54
N GLU A 112 16.68 -37.79 3.34
CA GLU A 112 15.28 -37.55 2.96
C GLU A 112 14.29 -38.32 3.83
N GLN A 113 14.58 -39.59 4.16
CA GLN A 113 13.74 -40.35 5.08
C GLN A 113 13.68 -39.74 6.48
N LEU A 114 14.77 -39.14 6.96
CA LEU A 114 14.78 -38.46 8.25
C LEU A 114 13.96 -37.17 8.20
N LYS A 115 14.09 -36.38 7.13
CA LYS A 115 13.26 -35.19 6.88
C LYS A 115 11.76 -35.52 6.90
N ASP A 116 11.35 -36.57 6.20
CA ASP A 116 9.94 -36.99 6.11
C ASP A 116 9.37 -37.51 7.44
N ARG A 117 10.24 -38.01 8.34
CA ARG A 117 9.85 -38.52 9.66
C ARG A 117 9.69 -37.42 10.70
N ILE A 118 10.33 -36.27 10.52
CA ILE A 118 10.21 -35.12 11.42
C ILE A 118 8.94 -34.36 11.02
N LYS A 119 8.00 -34.23 11.95
CA LYS A 119 6.75 -33.50 11.71
C LYS A 119 6.63 -32.33 12.67
N VAL A 120 6.36 -31.17 12.10
CA VAL A 120 6.04 -29.94 12.84
C VAL A 120 4.59 -29.59 12.56
N THR A 121 3.77 -29.62 13.60
CA THR A 121 2.32 -29.38 13.49
C THR A 121 1.88 -28.34 14.50
N PRO A 122 0.93 -27.45 14.16
CA PRO A 122 0.31 -26.56 15.15
C PRO A 122 -0.39 -27.40 16.23
N SER A 123 -0.27 -26.99 17.49
CA SER A 123 -0.75 -27.73 18.66
C SER A 123 -1.67 -26.87 19.51
N GLY A 124 -2.97 -26.89 19.22
CA GLY A 124 -4.00 -26.17 19.98
C GLY A 124 -4.31 -24.78 19.42
N THR A 125 -4.88 -23.91 20.27
CA THR A 125 -5.22 -22.52 19.94
C THR A 125 -4.09 -21.60 20.40
N GLY A 126 -3.44 -20.89 19.45
CA GLY A 126 -2.33 -19.96 19.71
C GLY A 126 -1.02 -20.36 19.02
N ASN A 127 0.06 -19.61 19.26
CA ASN A 127 1.39 -19.82 18.63
C ASN A 127 2.16 -21.01 19.21
N LEU A 128 1.50 -22.16 19.40
CA LEU A 128 2.06 -23.38 19.96
C LEU A 128 2.31 -24.40 18.85
N TYR A 129 3.53 -24.90 18.78
CA TYR A 129 3.95 -25.87 17.77
C TYR A 129 4.50 -27.11 18.42
N ALA A 130 4.06 -28.28 17.95
CA ALA A 130 4.57 -29.56 18.38
C ALA A 130 5.55 -30.10 17.33
N ILE A 131 6.77 -30.39 17.78
CA ILE A 131 7.76 -31.14 17.00
C ILE A 131 7.65 -32.60 17.42
N THR A 132 7.40 -33.48 16.45
CA THR A 132 7.24 -34.92 16.69
C THR A 132 8.19 -35.74 15.84
N TYR A 133 8.77 -36.78 16.44
CA TYR A 133 9.64 -37.74 15.76
C TYR A 133 9.40 -39.14 16.31
N ARG A 134 9.46 -40.15 15.42
CA ARG A 134 9.20 -41.54 15.75
C ARG A 134 10.41 -42.42 15.46
N ASP A 135 10.89 -43.12 16.49
CA ASP A 135 11.99 -44.09 16.39
C ASP A 135 11.68 -45.37 17.17
N SER A 136 12.38 -46.44 16.82
CA SER A 136 12.40 -47.70 17.56
C SER A 136 13.04 -47.60 18.96
N ASP A 137 13.89 -46.60 19.18
CA ASP A 137 14.54 -46.35 20.47
C ASP A 137 14.02 -45.06 21.07
N SER A 138 13.42 -45.17 22.26
CA SER A 138 12.86 -44.04 23.00
C SER A 138 13.92 -42.99 23.33
N ALA A 139 15.12 -43.39 23.75
CA ALA A 139 16.19 -42.47 24.12
C ALA A 139 16.77 -41.73 22.91
N ARG A 140 16.86 -42.38 21.75
CA ARG A 140 17.25 -41.69 20.50
C ARG A 140 16.18 -40.72 20.04
N ALA A 141 14.90 -41.10 20.13
CA ALA A 141 13.80 -40.23 19.75
C ALA A 141 13.79 -38.95 20.60
N GLN A 142 13.99 -39.07 21.91
CA GLN A 142 14.09 -37.92 22.81
C GLN A 142 15.25 -36.99 22.46
N ARG A 143 16.47 -37.54 22.35
CA ARG A 143 17.69 -36.76 22.05
C ARG A 143 17.60 -36.05 20.69
N LEU A 144 16.97 -36.68 19.70
CA LEU A 144 16.76 -36.06 18.40
C LEU A 144 15.80 -34.87 18.48
N VAL A 145 14.67 -35.03 19.18
CA VAL A 145 13.73 -33.91 19.37
C VAL A 145 14.37 -32.80 20.19
N GLU A 146 15.15 -33.13 21.22
CA GLU A 146 15.93 -32.15 21.99
C GLU A 146 16.90 -31.35 21.12
N ALA A 147 17.71 -32.03 20.31
CA ALA A 147 18.61 -31.38 19.36
C ALA A 147 17.85 -30.49 18.35
N LEU A 148 16.69 -30.95 17.85
CA LEU A 148 15.83 -30.15 16.98
C LEU A 148 15.28 -28.91 17.67
N VAL A 149 14.88 -28.99 18.95
CA VAL A 149 14.42 -27.82 19.72
C VAL A 149 15.56 -26.83 19.92
N SER A 150 16.74 -27.30 20.33
CA SER A 150 17.92 -26.43 20.49
C SER A 150 18.30 -25.75 19.16
N PHE A 151 18.30 -26.51 18.07
CA PHE A 151 18.59 -25.99 16.73
C PHE A 151 17.51 -24.99 16.26
N PHE A 152 16.23 -25.26 16.57
CA PHE A 152 15.13 -24.33 16.32
C PHE A 152 15.37 -22.98 17.03
N MET A 153 15.75 -23.02 18.32
CA MET A 153 16.00 -21.82 19.11
C MET A 153 17.19 -21.01 18.56
N GLU A 154 18.29 -21.67 18.22
CA GLU A 154 19.48 -21.03 17.64
C GLU A 154 19.19 -20.39 16.27
N SER A 155 18.57 -21.15 15.36
CA SER A 155 18.25 -20.66 14.01
C SER A 155 17.19 -19.54 14.02
N SER A 156 16.26 -19.57 14.97
CA SER A 156 15.24 -18.51 15.09
C SER A 156 15.85 -17.21 15.63
N ALA A 157 16.79 -17.30 16.59
CA ALA A 157 17.54 -16.15 17.06
C ALA A 157 18.36 -15.50 15.93
N GLU A 158 19.01 -16.31 15.10
CA GLU A 158 19.77 -15.82 13.94
C GLU A 158 18.86 -15.18 12.89
N THR A 159 17.71 -15.80 12.58
CA THR A 159 16.72 -15.22 11.65
C THR A 159 16.19 -13.89 12.17
N LYS A 160 15.83 -13.80 13.45
CA LYS A 160 15.36 -12.55 14.07
C LYS A 160 16.42 -11.45 13.98
N ARG A 161 17.70 -11.74 14.22
CA ARG A 161 18.81 -10.78 14.09
C ARG A 161 18.96 -10.30 12.65
N ARG A 162 18.91 -11.23 11.68
CA ARG A 162 18.97 -10.90 10.26
C ARG A 162 17.80 -10.02 9.83
N ASP A 163 16.56 -10.40 10.16
CA ASP A 163 15.36 -9.65 9.83
C ASP A 163 15.39 -8.25 10.46
N SER A 164 15.88 -8.13 11.70
CA SER A 164 16.05 -6.84 12.38
C SER A 164 17.06 -5.95 11.67
N THR A 165 18.20 -6.53 11.25
CA THR A 165 19.25 -5.81 10.51
C THR A 165 18.76 -5.36 9.14
N GLU A 166 18.00 -6.20 8.44
CA GLU A 166 17.40 -5.88 7.14
C GLU A 166 16.34 -4.78 7.26
N ALA A 167 15.47 -4.86 8.28
CA ALA A 167 14.50 -3.81 8.58
C ALA A 167 15.18 -2.48 8.93
N SER A 168 16.23 -2.50 9.77
CA SER A 168 17.01 -1.29 10.08
C SER A 168 17.68 -0.69 8.84
N ARG A 169 18.25 -1.52 7.96
CA ARG A 169 18.82 -1.06 6.69
C ARG A 169 17.76 -0.43 5.80
N PHE A 170 16.59 -1.05 5.68
CA PHE A 170 15.47 -0.52 4.90
C PHE A 170 15.01 0.84 5.44
N ILE A 171 14.85 1.00 6.77
CA ILE A 171 14.50 2.29 7.37
C ILE A 171 15.57 3.34 7.05
N GLU A 172 16.85 3.00 7.18
CA GLU A 172 17.96 3.94 6.93
C GLU A 172 18.02 4.37 5.46
N GLU A 173 17.79 3.46 4.52
CA GLU A 173 17.67 3.78 3.10
C GLU A 173 16.48 4.71 2.83
N GLN A 174 15.31 4.42 3.43
CA GLN A 174 14.14 5.30 3.30
C GLN A 174 14.37 6.69 3.92
N ILE A 175 15.09 6.78 5.06
CA ILE A 175 15.44 8.08 5.66
C ILE A 175 16.28 8.91 4.69
N LYS A 176 17.30 8.32 4.06
CA LYS A 176 18.14 9.03 3.07
C LYS A 176 17.35 9.52 1.86
N ASP A 177 16.43 8.69 1.37
CA ASP A 177 15.54 9.08 0.26
C ASP A 177 14.63 10.25 0.64
N TYR A 178 14.07 10.24 1.85
CA TYR A 178 13.21 11.31 2.35
C TYR A 178 13.99 12.57 2.74
N GLU A 179 15.22 12.44 3.22
CA GLU A 179 16.14 13.55 3.46
C GLU A 179 16.42 14.30 2.16
N ALA A 180 16.75 13.58 1.08
CA ALA A 180 16.96 14.19 -0.23
C ALA A 180 15.71 14.90 -0.76
N LYS A 181 14.53 14.31 -0.57
CA LYS A 181 13.24 14.94 -0.92
C LYS A 181 12.95 16.16 -0.06
N LEU A 182 13.30 16.14 1.23
CA LEU A 182 13.10 17.26 2.15
C LEU A 182 13.95 18.45 1.72
N VAL A 183 15.25 18.23 1.49
CA VAL A 183 16.16 19.27 0.98
C VAL A 183 15.69 19.81 -0.37
N GLN A 184 15.18 18.96 -1.26
CA GLN A 184 14.60 19.40 -2.53
C GLN A 184 13.34 20.27 -2.33
N ALA A 185 12.44 19.88 -1.42
CA ALA A 185 11.24 20.65 -1.11
C ALA A 185 11.59 22.00 -0.44
N GLU A 186 12.54 22.00 0.48
CA GLU A 186 13.08 23.22 1.12
C GLU A 186 13.69 24.18 0.10
N ASN A 187 14.50 23.66 -0.83
CA ASN A 187 15.08 24.46 -1.91
C ASN A 187 14.01 25.03 -2.83
N ARG A 188 13.01 24.24 -3.25
CA ARG A 188 11.88 24.74 -4.06
C ARG A 188 11.12 25.85 -3.35
N LEU A 189 10.84 25.68 -2.06
CA LEU A 189 10.14 26.66 -1.25
C LEU A 189 10.96 27.93 -1.05
N LYS A 190 12.27 27.79 -0.83
CA LYS A 190 13.22 28.90 -0.78
C LYS A 190 13.27 29.66 -2.10
N ASP A 191 13.47 28.96 -3.22
CA ASP A 191 13.57 29.55 -4.55
C ASP A 191 12.26 30.25 -4.94
N PHE A 192 11.10 29.67 -4.61
CA PHE A 192 9.79 30.29 -4.83
C PHE A 192 9.64 31.59 -4.01
N LYS A 193 10.06 31.59 -2.74
CA LYS A 193 10.05 32.79 -1.89
C LYS A 193 11.01 33.88 -2.40
N LEU A 194 12.16 33.50 -2.94
CA LEU A 194 13.13 34.43 -3.53
C LEU A 194 12.62 35.04 -4.84
N GLN A 195 12.01 34.23 -5.72
CA GLN A 195 11.46 34.71 -6.99
C GLN A 195 10.21 35.59 -6.82
N ASN A 196 9.41 35.33 -5.78
CA ASN A 196 8.19 36.08 -5.47
C ASN A 196 8.37 37.01 -4.25
N PHE A 197 9.60 37.48 -4.03
CA PHE A 197 9.94 38.40 -2.95
C PHE A 197 9.22 39.74 -3.17
N GLY A 198 8.27 40.08 -2.29
CA GLY A 198 7.42 41.27 -2.39
C GLY A 198 5.94 40.98 -2.66
N VAL A 199 5.60 39.76 -3.10
CA VAL A 199 4.23 39.30 -3.39
C VAL A 199 3.74 38.33 -2.30
N THR A 200 4.65 37.51 -1.73
CA THR A 200 4.36 36.41 -0.79
C THR A 200 4.27 36.81 0.70
N GLY A 201 4.22 38.11 1.01
CA GLY A 201 4.12 38.58 2.39
C GLY A 201 2.68 38.56 2.89
N VAL A 202 2.34 37.63 3.79
CA VAL A 202 0.99 37.46 4.40
C VAL A 202 0.42 38.77 4.98
N ALA A 203 1.28 39.72 5.40
CA ALA A 203 0.87 41.02 5.90
C ALA A 203 0.42 42.04 4.81
N ASN A 204 0.77 41.81 3.54
CA ASN A 204 0.53 42.76 2.45
C ASN A 204 -0.73 42.44 1.62
N ASN A 205 -1.35 41.26 1.78
CA ASN A 205 -2.50 40.85 0.95
C ASN A 205 -3.69 41.81 1.10
N GLN A 206 -4.01 42.22 2.34
CA GLN A 206 -5.09 43.18 2.59
C GLN A 206 -4.73 44.60 2.11
N ASP A 207 -3.44 44.92 2.07
CA ASP A 207 -2.95 46.26 1.71
C ASP A 207 -3.00 46.49 0.19
N HIS A 208 -2.84 45.45 -0.64
CA HIS A 208 -2.93 45.62 -2.10
C HIS A 208 -4.35 45.90 -2.60
N PHE A 209 -5.37 45.24 -2.04
CA PHE A 209 -6.77 45.47 -2.43
C PHE A 209 -7.29 46.82 -1.93
N SER A 210 -6.90 47.25 -0.73
CA SER A 210 -7.23 48.59 -0.23
C SER A 210 -6.54 49.68 -1.06
N ARG A 211 -5.28 49.46 -1.47
CA ARG A 211 -4.55 50.36 -2.36
C ARG A 211 -5.13 50.40 -3.77
N LEU A 212 -5.62 49.27 -4.28
CA LEU A 212 -6.34 49.20 -5.56
C LEU A 212 -7.64 50.01 -5.50
N ALA A 213 -8.42 49.87 -4.42
CA ALA A 213 -9.66 50.61 -4.23
C ALA A 213 -9.40 52.13 -4.15
N SER A 214 -8.44 52.56 -3.34
CA SER A 214 -8.08 53.98 -3.20
C SER A 214 -7.54 54.60 -4.49
N LEU A 215 -6.68 53.90 -5.25
CA LEU A 215 -6.22 54.36 -6.56
C LEU A 215 -7.35 54.42 -7.58
N SER A 216 -8.28 53.45 -7.55
CA SER A 216 -9.46 53.44 -8.41
C SER A 216 -10.36 54.66 -8.16
N ASP A 217 -10.59 54.99 -6.88
CA ASP A 217 -11.36 56.17 -6.50
C ASP A 217 -10.66 57.47 -6.91
N GLU A 218 -9.33 57.54 -6.75
CA GLU A 218 -8.54 58.70 -7.18
C GLU A 218 -8.62 58.91 -8.69
N VAL A 219 -8.46 57.85 -9.48
CA VAL A 219 -8.61 57.88 -10.94
C VAL A 219 -10.04 58.30 -11.34
N ALA A 220 -11.07 57.77 -10.67
CA ALA A 220 -12.46 58.14 -10.94
C ALA A 220 -12.71 59.63 -10.66
N LYS A 221 -12.15 60.16 -9.57
CA LYS A 221 -12.22 61.58 -9.21
C LYS A 221 -11.54 62.47 -10.26
N ILE A 222 -10.33 62.11 -10.72
CA ILE A 222 -9.61 62.87 -11.76
C ILE A 222 -10.38 62.83 -13.08
N LYS A 223 -10.96 61.69 -13.47
CA LYS A 223 -11.80 61.58 -14.68
C LYS A 223 -13.02 62.51 -14.61
N LEU A 224 -13.68 62.58 -13.46
CA LEU A 224 -14.81 63.48 -13.24
C LEU A 224 -14.39 64.95 -13.34
N GLN A 225 -13.26 65.33 -12.72
CA GLN A 225 -12.71 66.68 -12.79
C GLN A 225 -12.31 67.06 -14.23
N LEU A 226 -11.70 66.12 -14.96
CA LEU A 226 -11.33 66.30 -16.36
C LEU A 226 -12.56 66.55 -17.23
N ALA A 227 -13.61 65.74 -17.08
CA ALA A 227 -14.85 65.90 -17.84
C ALA A 227 -15.52 67.26 -17.55
N SER A 228 -15.53 67.70 -16.28
CA SER A 228 -16.04 69.02 -15.90
C SER A 228 -15.21 70.16 -16.50
N ALA A 229 -13.88 70.05 -16.50
CA ALA A 229 -12.98 71.04 -17.10
C ALA A 229 -13.09 71.08 -18.63
N GLU A 230 -13.28 69.93 -19.29
CA GLU A 230 -13.53 69.87 -20.74
C GLU A 230 -14.84 70.57 -21.11
N GLN A 231 -15.90 70.35 -20.31
CA GLN A 231 -17.19 71.01 -20.50
C GLN A 231 -17.14 72.52 -20.27
N SER A 232 -16.37 72.99 -19.28
CA SER A 232 -16.19 74.44 -19.06
C SER A 232 -15.42 75.08 -20.21
N ARG A 233 -14.36 74.43 -20.71
CA ARG A 233 -13.63 74.86 -21.91
C ARG A 233 -14.53 74.89 -23.15
N ASP A 234 -15.40 73.91 -23.35
CA ASP A 234 -16.34 73.88 -24.48
C ASP A 234 -17.46 74.93 -24.35
N ALA A 235 -17.84 75.33 -23.13
CA ALA A 235 -18.72 76.47 -22.90
C ALA A 235 -18.01 77.80 -23.26
N LEU A 236 -16.79 78.02 -22.74
CA LEU A 236 -15.98 79.20 -23.05
C LEU A 236 -15.70 79.32 -24.56
N LYS A 237 -15.43 78.19 -25.24
CA LYS A 237 -15.23 78.14 -26.68
C LYS A 237 -16.48 78.52 -27.46
N ARG A 238 -17.67 78.13 -26.99
CA ARG A 238 -18.95 78.53 -27.60
C ARG A 238 -19.23 80.01 -27.41
N GLU A 239 -18.97 80.53 -26.21
CA GLU A 239 -19.14 81.95 -25.89
C GLU A 239 -18.22 82.83 -26.75
N LEU A 240 -16.96 82.43 -26.89
CA LEU A 240 -15.97 83.08 -27.77
C LEU A 240 -16.35 83.02 -29.26
N ALA A 241 -17.09 81.98 -29.69
CA ALA A 241 -17.58 81.85 -31.06
C ALA A 241 -18.87 82.64 -31.32
N SER A 242 -19.63 82.98 -30.27
CA SER A 242 -20.85 83.80 -30.36
C SER A 242 -20.60 85.31 -30.25
N GLU A 243 -19.46 85.75 -29.72
CA GLU A 243 -19.02 87.14 -29.80
C GLU A 243 -18.32 87.40 -31.16
N ASP A 244 -19.04 88.00 -32.10
CA ASP A 244 -18.44 88.54 -33.34
C ASP A 244 -17.51 89.72 -32.99
N PRO A 245 -16.33 89.89 -33.64
CA PRO A 245 -15.45 91.04 -33.40
C PRO A 245 -16.08 92.32 -33.96
N GLN A 246 -17.05 92.89 -33.24
CA GLN A 246 -17.62 94.19 -33.58
C GLN A 246 -16.70 95.30 -33.10
N LEU A 247 -16.30 96.16 -34.04
CA LEU A 247 -15.50 97.35 -33.81
C LEU A 247 -16.41 98.50 -33.34
N PRO A 248 -16.21 99.10 -32.15
CA PRO A 248 -16.64 100.46 -31.91
C PRO A 248 -15.66 101.41 -32.62
N PRO A 249 -16.14 102.40 -33.40
CA PRO A 249 -15.28 103.48 -33.82
C PRO A 249 -14.98 104.38 -32.61
N GLU A 250 -13.79 104.99 -32.63
CA GLU A 250 -13.42 106.15 -31.82
C GLU A 250 -12.83 105.86 -30.43
N SER A 251 -11.50 105.72 -30.38
CA SER A 251 -10.61 106.71 -29.75
C SER A 251 -9.17 106.17 -29.72
N MET A 252 -8.27 106.87 -30.42
CA MET A 252 -6.84 106.83 -30.15
C MET A 252 -6.56 107.74 -28.94
N PRO A 253 -5.57 107.38 -28.11
CA PRO A 253 -4.32 108.11 -28.21
C PRO A 253 -3.11 107.21 -28.37
N SER A 254 -2.22 107.66 -29.23
CA SER A 254 -0.86 107.18 -29.39
C SER A 254 0.00 107.78 -28.28
N THR A 255 0.60 106.95 -27.45
CA THR A 255 1.84 107.31 -26.75
C THR A 255 2.83 106.15 -26.90
N ALA A 256 3.88 106.43 -27.67
CA ALA A 256 5.07 105.63 -27.74
C ALA A 256 5.82 105.75 -26.40
N GLY A 257 5.98 104.62 -25.71
CA GLY A 257 6.82 104.46 -24.53
C GLY A 257 7.00 102.97 -24.26
N GLY A 258 8.25 102.51 -24.26
CA GLY A 258 8.61 101.09 -24.28
C GLY A 258 8.23 100.31 -23.02
N ALA A 259 6.99 99.84 -22.95
CA ALA A 259 6.61 98.74 -22.08
C ALA A 259 6.82 97.40 -22.83
N PRO A 260 7.43 96.39 -22.20
CA PRO A 260 7.51 95.05 -22.80
C PRO A 260 6.09 94.53 -23.04
N SER A 261 5.88 93.88 -24.20
CA SER A 261 4.61 93.22 -24.53
C SER A 261 4.11 92.41 -23.32
N GLU A 262 2.81 92.50 -23.00
CA GLU A 262 2.17 91.73 -21.92
C GLU A 262 2.45 90.21 -22.06
N LEU A 263 2.58 89.74 -23.30
CA LEU A 263 3.01 88.38 -23.63
C LEU A 263 4.45 88.07 -23.20
N ALA A 264 5.38 89.04 -23.29
CA ALA A 264 6.76 88.86 -22.85
C ALA A 264 6.88 88.78 -21.32
N GLN A 265 6.06 89.53 -20.59
CA GLN A 265 6.00 89.41 -19.12
C GLN A 265 5.43 88.05 -18.69
N ARG A 266 4.40 87.56 -19.38
CA ARG A 266 3.83 86.22 -19.14
C ARG A 266 4.82 85.11 -19.49
N LEU A 267 5.56 85.24 -20.59
CA LEU A 267 6.63 84.30 -20.97
C LEU A 267 7.68 84.21 -19.85
N GLN A 268 8.09 85.35 -19.29
CA GLN A 268 9.05 85.38 -18.20
C GLN A 268 8.51 84.73 -16.91
N ALA A 269 7.23 84.90 -16.60
CA ALA A 269 6.59 84.19 -15.49
C ALA A 269 6.60 82.67 -15.71
N GLN A 270 6.39 82.22 -16.95
CA GLN A 270 6.37 80.81 -17.29
C GLN A 270 7.76 80.17 -17.28
N TYR A 271 8.79 80.92 -17.65
CA TYR A 271 10.18 80.51 -17.45
C TYR A 271 10.52 80.31 -15.96
N ARG A 272 10.03 81.16 -15.06
CA ARG A 272 10.23 80.99 -13.61
C ARG A 272 9.49 79.75 -13.07
N SER A 273 8.28 79.49 -13.56
CA SER A 273 7.51 78.29 -13.22
C SER A 273 8.22 77.01 -13.68
N LEU A 274 8.79 77.01 -14.90
CA LEU A 274 9.61 75.90 -15.39
C LEU A 274 10.85 75.68 -14.52
N ASP A 275 11.55 76.75 -14.12
CA ASP A 275 12.74 76.65 -13.26
C ASP A 275 12.39 76.09 -11.88
N GLU A 276 11.23 76.43 -11.33
CA GLU A 276 10.74 75.84 -10.08
C GLU A 276 10.39 74.35 -10.23
N LEU A 277 9.76 73.97 -11.34
CA LEU A 277 9.45 72.57 -11.64
C LEU A 277 10.72 71.73 -11.83
N LEU A 278 11.74 72.26 -12.52
CA LEU A 278 13.02 71.59 -12.72
C LEU A 278 13.84 71.41 -11.44
N ARG A 279 13.59 72.22 -10.41
CA ARG A 279 14.20 72.03 -9.08
C ARG A 279 13.60 70.86 -8.29
N ARG A 280 12.37 70.45 -8.62
CA ARG A 280 11.63 69.39 -7.89
C ARG A 280 11.47 68.10 -8.70
N TYR A 281 11.46 68.21 -10.03
CA TYR A 281 11.21 67.12 -10.96
C TYR A 281 12.32 67.04 -12.01
N THR A 282 12.59 65.83 -12.50
CA THR A 282 13.53 65.57 -13.61
C THR A 282 12.99 66.09 -14.95
N GLU A 283 13.87 66.26 -15.94
CA GLU A 283 13.51 66.81 -17.26
C GLU A 283 12.42 66.00 -17.99
N ASP A 284 12.32 64.70 -17.71
CA ASP A 284 11.33 63.77 -18.29
C ASP A 284 9.96 63.80 -17.59
N HIS A 285 9.78 64.61 -16.53
CA HIS A 285 8.52 64.66 -15.82
C HIS A 285 7.40 65.28 -16.69
N PRO A 286 6.17 64.72 -16.71
CA PRO A 286 5.09 65.20 -17.58
C PRO A 286 4.79 66.69 -17.45
N ASP A 287 4.88 67.22 -16.23
CA ASP A 287 4.60 68.64 -15.93
C ASP A 287 5.70 69.58 -16.46
N VAL A 288 6.95 69.09 -16.55
CA VAL A 288 8.06 69.83 -17.17
C VAL A 288 7.88 69.85 -18.69
N ILE A 289 7.48 68.72 -19.28
CA ILE A 289 7.22 68.62 -20.71
C ILE A 289 6.05 69.52 -21.13
N SER A 290 4.98 69.57 -20.34
CA SER A 290 3.82 70.44 -20.60
C SER A 290 4.19 71.92 -20.49
N ALA A 291 4.95 72.31 -19.46
CA ALA A 291 5.46 73.66 -19.29
C ALA A 291 6.37 74.09 -20.47
N ARG A 292 7.29 73.23 -20.92
CA ARG A 292 8.14 73.49 -22.10
C ARG A 292 7.32 73.67 -23.38
N ARG A 293 6.29 72.84 -23.60
CA ARG A 293 5.39 72.99 -24.76
C ARG A 293 4.63 74.31 -24.73
N MET A 294 4.21 74.76 -23.55
CA MET A 294 3.53 76.05 -23.37
C MET A 294 4.45 77.23 -23.65
N ILE A 295 5.71 77.17 -23.20
CA ILE A 295 6.72 78.19 -23.51
C ILE A 295 6.97 78.24 -25.03
N ALA A 296 7.14 77.08 -25.67
CA ALA A 296 7.36 77.00 -27.12
C ALA A 296 6.20 77.57 -27.94
N SER A 297 4.94 77.37 -27.51
CA SER A 297 3.79 77.95 -28.19
C SER A 297 3.72 79.47 -28.00
N MET A 298 4.05 79.98 -26.82
CA MET A 298 4.13 81.42 -26.54
C MET A 298 5.27 82.10 -27.31
N GLU A 299 6.45 81.49 -27.39
CA GLU A 299 7.57 82.00 -28.20
C GLU A 299 7.22 82.06 -29.69
N LYS A 300 6.50 81.05 -30.18
CA LYS A 300 6.01 81.03 -31.56
C LYS A 300 5.04 82.18 -31.82
N GLN A 301 4.10 82.44 -30.90
CA GLN A 301 3.17 83.57 -30.99
C GLN A 301 3.89 84.93 -30.99
N ILE A 302 4.92 85.09 -30.15
CA ILE A 302 5.73 86.32 -30.11
C ILE A 302 6.53 86.51 -31.40
N LYS A 303 7.06 85.44 -31.98
CA LYS A 303 7.72 85.48 -33.31
C LYS A 303 6.74 85.84 -34.42
N GLU A 304 5.55 85.23 -34.43
CA GLU A 304 4.50 85.53 -35.41
C GLU A 304 4.01 86.99 -35.30
N GLU A 305 3.92 87.55 -34.09
CA GLU A 305 3.64 88.99 -33.87
C GLU A 305 4.80 89.91 -34.29
N GLY A 306 6.05 89.44 -34.17
CA GLY A 306 7.25 90.16 -34.60
C GLY A 306 7.43 90.19 -36.12
N ASP A 307 7.21 89.06 -36.79
CA ASP A 307 7.32 88.92 -38.25
C ASP A 307 6.19 89.67 -38.99
N ALA A 308 5.02 89.83 -38.37
CA ALA A 308 3.93 90.66 -38.87
C ALA A 308 4.22 92.19 -38.87
N LYS A 309 5.33 92.63 -38.27
CA LYS A 309 5.76 94.04 -38.20
C LYS A 309 6.90 94.42 -39.18
N SER A 310 7.21 93.59 -40.18
CA SER A 310 8.21 93.93 -41.20
C SER A 310 7.67 94.90 -42.28
N PRO A 311 8.37 96.01 -42.61
CA PRO A 311 7.84 97.06 -43.47
C PRO A 311 8.03 96.72 -44.95
N GLY A 312 7.09 96.01 -45.57
CA GLY A 312 7.13 95.83 -47.03
C GLY A 312 6.30 94.69 -47.63
N GLY A 313 4.99 94.63 -47.39
CA GLY A 313 4.12 93.68 -48.09
C GLY A 313 2.64 94.07 -48.01
N LYS A 314 1.96 94.16 -49.16
CA LYS A 314 0.54 94.55 -49.28
C LYS A 314 -0.40 93.39 -48.92
N ALA A 315 -1.40 93.71 -48.07
CA ALA A 315 -2.65 92.99 -47.73
C ALA A 315 -2.50 91.67 -46.94
N LYS A 316 -3.28 91.37 -45.87
CA LYS A 316 -4.55 91.88 -45.35
C LYS A 316 -4.41 92.21 -43.85
N ARG A 317 -4.65 93.46 -43.47
CA ARG A 317 -4.89 93.83 -42.07
C ARG A 317 -6.27 93.32 -41.66
N GLY A 318 -6.33 92.10 -41.13
CA GLY A 318 -7.38 91.72 -40.21
C GLY A 318 -7.11 92.47 -38.90
N SER A 319 -7.82 93.57 -38.70
CA SER A 319 -7.80 94.31 -37.44
C SER A 319 -8.33 93.40 -36.33
N ALA A 320 -7.43 92.76 -35.58
CA ALA A 320 -7.80 91.87 -34.48
C ALA A 320 -8.06 92.68 -33.20
N ALA A 321 -9.35 92.90 -32.93
CA ALA A 321 -10.03 92.91 -31.63
C ALA A 321 -9.32 93.53 -30.41
N THR A 322 -9.61 94.81 -30.14
CA THR A 322 -9.43 95.45 -28.82
C THR A 322 -10.74 95.42 -28.00
N ASN A 323 -11.49 94.31 -28.02
CA ASN A 323 -12.60 94.12 -27.08
C ASN A 323 -12.04 93.50 -25.78
N PRO A 324 -12.05 94.22 -24.63
CA PRO A 324 -11.52 93.71 -23.37
C PRO A 324 -12.24 92.44 -22.86
N VAL A 325 -13.49 92.20 -23.28
CA VAL A 325 -14.25 90.98 -22.97
C VAL A 325 -13.66 89.77 -23.72
N TYR A 326 -13.38 89.94 -25.01
CA TYR A 326 -12.75 88.92 -25.86
C TYR A 326 -11.34 88.53 -25.37
N GLN A 327 -10.55 89.49 -24.89
CA GLN A 327 -9.23 89.22 -24.28
C GLN A 327 -9.36 88.40 -22.99
N ARG A 328 -10.32 88.73 -22.13
CA ARG A 328 -10.58 87.97 -20.89
C ARG A 328 -11.04 86.54 -21.18
N LEU A 329 -11.90 86.32 -22.18
CA LEU A 329 -12.33 84.98 -22.60
C LEU A 329 -11.19 84.15 -23.19
N ARG A 330 -10.24 84.76 -23.92
CA ARG A 330 -9.06 84.04 -24.42
C ARG A 330 -8.12 83.61 -23.29
N VAL A 331 -7.94 84.45 -22.27
CA VAL A 331 -7.13 84.11 -21.09
C VAL A 331 -7.80 82.96 -20.31
N SER A 332 -9.11 83.04 -20.04
CA SER A 332 -9.83 81.96 -19.34
C SER A 332 -9.85 80.65 -20.13
N MET A 333 -9.89 80.72 -21.47
CA MET A 333 -9.75 79.54 -22.33
C MET A 333 -8.36 78.92 -22.22
N ALA A 334 -7.28 79.72 -22.24
CA ALA A 334 -5.91 79.23 -22.08
C ALA A 334 -5.67 78.62 -20.68
N GLU A 335 -6.25 79.21 -19.63
CA GLU A 335 -6.22 78.65 -18.28
C GLU A 335 -6.99 77.31 -18.19
N ALA A 336 -8.17 77.22 -18.82
CA ALA A 336 -8.94 76.00 -18.88
C ALA A 336 -8.20 74.89 -19.65
N GLU A 337 -7.55 75.22 -20.78
CA GLU A 337 -6.71 74.29 -21.54
C GLU A 337 -5.49 73.80 -20.75
N ALA A 338 -4.82 74.69 -20.01
CA ALA A 338 -3.72 74.34 -19.12
C ALA A 338 -4.18 73.39 -17.98
N ASN A 339 -5.37 73.64 -17.41
CA ASN A 339 -5.95 72.78 -16.38
C ASN A 339 -6.31 71.38 -16.92
N ILE A 340 -6.91 71.31 -18.11
CA ILE A 340 -7.18 70.04 -18.82
C ILE A 340 -5.88 69.28 -19.07
N ALA A 341 -4.82 69.95 -19.54
CA ALA A 341 -3.53 69.32 -19.79
C ALA A 341 -2.90 68.75 -18.49
N SER A 342 -3.01 69.47 -17.37
CA SER A 342 -2.57 69.00 -16.05
C SER A 342 -3.37 67.79 -15.56
N LEU A 343 -4.71 67.85 -15.64
CA LEU A 343 -5.57 66.74 -15.24
C LEU A 343 -5.36 65.49 -16.11
N ARG A 344 -5.10 65.65 -17.42
CA ARG A 344 -4.72 64.53 -18.30
C ARG A 344 -3.38 63.91 -17.91
N SER A 345 -2.38 64.73 -17.57
CA SER A 345 -1.08 64.28 -17.08
C SER A 345 -1.24 63.43 -15.81
N GLN A 346 -1.97 63.95 -14.82
CA GLN A 346 -2.26 63.25 -13.56
C GLN A 346 -3.03 61.94 -13.79
N LEU A 347 -4.01 61.95 -14.71
CA LEU A 347 -4.78 60.77 -15.07
C LEU A 347 -3.88 59.66 -15.62
N VAL A 348 -2.96 59.99 -16.54
CA VAL A 348 -2.04 59.00 -17.12
C VAL A 348 -1.14 58.39 -16.05
N VAL A 349 -0.59 59.20 -15.15
CA VAL A 349 0.28 58.72 -14.05
C VAL A 349 -0.49 57.80 -13.10
N GLN A 350 -1.68 58.21 -12.64
CA GLN A 350 -2.45 57.42 -11.68
C GLN A 350 -3.07 56.17 -12.32
N GLN A 351 -3.51 56.24 -13.57
CA GLN A 351 -3.95 55.08 -14.33
C GLN A 351 -2.81 54.07 -14.49
N GLY A 352 -1.59 54.52 -14.81
CA GLY A 352 -0.41 53.66 -14.88
C GLY A 352 -0.09 52.95 -13.56
N ARG A 353 -0.21 53.65 -12.42
CA ARG A 353 -0.05 53.05 -11.08
C ARG A 353 -1.15 52.05 -10.76
N LEU A 354 -2.40 52.38 -11.09
CA LEU A 354 -3.54 51.48 -10.92
C LEU A 354 -3.33 50.19 -11.70
N ASP A 355 -2.91 50.29 -12.96
CA ASP A 355 -2.70 49.13 -13.83
C ASP A 355 -1.55 48.24 -13.31
N GLN A 356 -0.48 48.82 -12.76
CA GLN A 356 0.59 48.07 -12.09
C GLN A 356 0.09 47.32 -10.85
N VAL A 357 -0.64 47.99 -9.95
CA VAL A 357 -1.19 47.37 -8.73
C VAL A 357 -2.22 46.30 -9.09
N ARG A 358 -3.04 46.54 -10.12
CA ARG A 358 -4.02 45.58 -10.62
C ARG A 358 -3.35 44.33 -11.19
N ALA A 359 -2.27 44.49 -11.96
CA ALA A 359 -1.50 43.36 -12.49
C ALA A 359 -0.88 42.50 -11.37
N LEU A 360 -0.38 43.12 -10.30
CA LEU A 360 0.11 42.43 -9.12
C LEU A 360 -1.02 41.70 -8.39
N ALA A 361 -2.14 42.39 -8.11
CA ALA A 361 -3.30 41.82 -7.43
C ALA A 361 -3.90 40.62 -8.17
N ASN A 362 -3.89 40.64 -9.51
CA ASN A 362 -4.38 39.52 -10.32
C ASN A 362 -3.46 38.28 -10.26
N ARG A 363 -2.16 38.44 -10.04
CA ARG A 363 -1.20 37.32 -9.90
C ARG A 363 -1.15 36.74 -8.49
N MET A 364 -1.57 37.51 -7.48
CA MET A 364 -1.53 37.12 -6.07
C MET A 364 -2.21 35.78 -5.77
N PRO A 365 -3.46 35.49 -6.22
CA PRO A 365 -4.13 34.25 -5.87
C PRO A 365 -3.39 33.00 -6.36
N GLN A 366 -2.73 33.09 -7.52
CA GLN A 366 -1.92 31.99 -8.08
C GLN A 366 -0.68 31.76 -7.23
N VAL A 367 0.04 32.84 -6.89
CA VAL A 367 1.25 32.76 -6.04
C VAL A 367 0.93 32.21 -4.65
N GLU A 368 -0.21 32.59 -4.06
CA GLU A 368 -0.65 32.06 -2.77
C GLU A 368 -1.05 30.58 -2.85
N ALA A 369 -1.76 30.18 -3.93
CA ALA A 369 -2.12 28.78 -4.16
C ALA A 369 -0.86 27.91 -4.32
N ASP A 370 0.11 28.36 -5.11
CA ASP A 370 1.39 27.67 -5.31
C ASP A 370 2.18 27.59 -3.99
N LEU A 371 2.27 28.69 -3.23
CA LEU A 371 2.93 28.70 -1.92
C LEU A 371 2.27 27.74 -0.93
N SER A 372 0.93 27.70 -0.91
CA SER A 372 0.15 26.77 -0.08
C SER A 372 0.42 25.32 -0.47
N GLN A 373 0.50 25.03 -1.77
CA GLN A 373 0.84 23.70 -2.27
C GLN A 373 2.28 23.31 -1.88
N LEU A 374 3.25 24.20 -2.08
CA LEU A 374 4.64 23.94 -1.71
C LEU A 374 4.81 23.74 -0.20
N ASN A 375 4.08 24.49 0.63
CA ASN A 375 4.06 24.28 2.09
C ASN A 375 3.48 22.90 2.45
N ARG A 376 2.35 22.50 1.84
CA ARG A 376 1.76 21.17 2.08
C ARG A 376 2.72 20.05 1.70
N ASP A 377 3.38 20.17 0.54
CA ASP A 377 4.35 19.19 0.07
C ASP A 377 5.55 19.10 1.04
N TYR A 378 6.09 20.24 1.46
CA TYR A 378 7.14 20.32 2.48
C TYR A 378 6.71 19.67 3.80
N ASP A 379 5.52 20.02 4.32
CA ASP A 379 5.00 19.50 5.59
C ASP A 379 4.79 17.99 5.54
N ILE A 380 4.30 17.45 4.42
CA ILE A 380 4.12 16.00 4.22
C ILE A 380 5.49 15.30 4.23
N VAL A 381 6.46 15.81 3.45
CA VAL A 381 7.80 15.21 3.37
C VAL A 381 8.50 15.28 4.73
N ARG A 382 8.45 16.43 5.40
CA ARG A 382 9.01 16.63 6.74
C ARG A 382 8.38 15.68 7.75
N LYS A 383 7.04 15.59 7.80
CA LYS A 383 6.34 14.70 8.73
C LYS A 383 6.72 13.23 8.51
N ASN A 384 6.82 12.79 7.26
CA ASN A 384 7.25 11.43 6.94
C ASN A 384 8.70 11.18 7.35
N TYR A 385 9.60 12.13 7.09
CA TYR A 385 10.99 12.07 7.54
C TYR A 385 11.08 11.97 9.07
N ASP A 386 10.40 12.86 9.81
CA ASP A 386 10.37 12.86 11.28
C ASP A 386 9.82 11.53 11.83
N GLN A 387 8.79 10.97 11.20
CA GLN A 387 8.25 9.65 11.55
C GLN A 387 9.26 8.53 11.31
N LEU A 388 9.99 8.54 10.20
CA LEU A 388 11.02 7.53 9.91
C LEU A 388 12.19 7.63 10.89
N VAL A 389 12.64 8.84 11.23
CA VAL A 389 13.68 9.08 12.23
C VAL A 389 13.25 8.58 13.60
N SER A 390 12.03 8.91 14.04
CA SER A 390 11.47 8.40 15.30
C SER A 390 11.37 6.86 15.32
N ARG A 391 10.96 6.24 14.20
CA ARG A 391 10.96 4.77 14.06
C ARG A 391 12.36 4.18 14.12
N ARG A 392 13.37 4.84 13.54
CA ARG A 392 14.78 4.41 13.63
C ARG A 392 15.27 4.45 15.08
N GLU A 393 14.96 5.51 15.82
CA GLU A 393 15.32 5.61 17.24
C GLU A 393 14.64 4.53 18.07
N ALA A 394 13.35 4.31 17.86
CA ALA A 394 12.61 3.22 18.51
C ALA A 394 13.19 1.84 18.15
N ALA A 395 13.57 1.61 16.89
CA ALA A 395 14.20 0.38 16.44
C ALA A 395 15.59 0.18 17.07
N SER A 396 16.41 1.24 17.12
CA SER A 396 17.74 1.22 17.76
C SER A 396 17.64 0.91 19.25
N LEU A 397 16.64 1.47 19.94
CA LEU A 397 16.35 1.14 21.34
C LEU A 397 15.89 -0.31 21.48
N GLY A 398 15.01 -0.78 20.61
CA GLY A 398 14.53 -2.17 20.59
C GLY A 398 15.66 -3.19 20.41
N VAL A 399 16.59 -2.94 19.49
CA VAL A 399 17.76 -3.81 19.28
C VAL A 399 18.65 -3.84 20.52
N LYS A 400 18.90 -2.69 21.17
CA LYS A 400 19.69 -2.63 22.41
C LYS A 400 19.01 -3.38 23.58
N ILE A 401 17.68 -3.33 23.64
CA ILE A 401 16.91 -4.10 24.61
C ILE A 401 17.03 -5.60 24.29
N ASP A 402 16.83 -6.02 23.05
CA ASP A 402 16.95 -7.43 22.64
C ASP A 402 18.37 -8.01 22.84
N GLU A 403 19.42 -7.20 22.67
CA GLU A 403 20.81 -7.62 22.92
C GLU A 403 21.13 -7.77 24.42
N SER A 404 20.61 -6.87 25.26
CA SER A 404 20.83 -6.90 26.72
C SER A 404 19.89 -7.86 27.45
N SER A 405 18.70 -8.07 26.89
CA SER A 405 17.69 -9.03 27.33
C SER A 405 18.00 -10.39 26.70
N HIS A 406 18.89 -11.17 27.31
CA HIS A 406 19.00 -12.61 27.04
C HIS A 406 17.73 -13.42 27.45
N LEU A 407 16.60 -12.75 27.74
CA LEU A 407 15.33 -13.41 28.02
C LEU A 407 14.79 -14.00 26.72
N ALA A 408 14.88 -15.32 26.64
CA ALA A 408 14.49 -16.12 25.48
C ALA A 408 12.99 -15.98 25.16
N ASP A 409 12.68 -15.35 24.03
CA ASP A 409 11.32 -15.22 23.46
C ASP A 409 10.71 -16.56 23.03
N PHE A 410 11.52 -17.63 22.94
CA PHE A 410 11.05 -18.99 22.73
C PHE A 410 11.06 -19.76 24.05
N ARG A 411 9.92 -19.76 24.73
CA ARG A 411 9.76 -20.58 25.94
C ARG A 411 9.40 -22.01 25.54
N ILE A 412 10.24 -22.96 25.94
CA ILE A 412 9.88 -24.37 25.92
C ILE A 412 8.71 -24.55 26.89
N VAL A 413 7.53 -24.87 26.35
CA VAL A 413 6.32 -25.08 27.16
C VAL A 413 6.36 -26.49 27.73
N GLU A 414 6.67 -27.46 26.87
CA GLU A 414 6.89 -28.85 27.28
C GLU A 414 8.23 -29.33 26.72
N PRO A 415 9.16 -29.75 27.60
CA PRO A 415 10.43 -30.30 27.15
C PRO A 415 10.22 -31.63 26.40
N PRO A 416 11.21 -32.08 25.62
CA PRO A 416 11.12 -33.32 24.86
C PRO A 416 10.79 -34.51 25.77
N ARG A 417 9.61 -35.11 25.57
CA ARG A 417 9.16 -36.30 26.30
C ARG A 417 8.79 -37.40 25.31
N VAL A 418 9.04 -38.63 25.73
CA VAL A 418 8.68 -39.82 24.95
C VAL A 418 7.38 -40.37 25.48
N THR A 419 6.51 -40.77 24.57
CA THR A 419 5.31 -41.52 24.89
C THR A 419 5.69 -42.88 25.50
N PRO A 420 5.16 -43.24 26.68
CA PRO A 420 5.54 -44.49 27.34
C PRO A 420 5.10 -45.73 26.55
N SER A 421 4.08 -45.59 25.71
CA SER A 421 3.58 -46.65 24.84
C SER A 421 3.91 -46.38 23.36
N PRO A 422 4.24 -47.43 22.58
CA PRO A 422 4.48 -47.29 21.14
C PRO A 422 3.24 -46.81 20.39
N VAL A 423 3.43 -45.80 19.55
CA VAL A 423 2.36 -45.12 18.78
C VAL A 423 2.12 -45.80 17.43
N PHE A 424 3.13 -46.49 16.90
CA PHE A 424 3.05 -47.21 15.62
C PHE A 424 3.84 -48.52 15.64
N PRO A 425 3.31 -49.60 15.05
CA PRO A 425 1.96 -49.75 14.49
C PRO A 425 0.90 -49.96 15.58
N SER A 426 -0.34 -49.49 15.38
CA SER A 426 -1.42 -49.64 16.37
C SER A 426 -1.90 -51.09 16.45
N ARG A 427 -1.25 -51.87 17.31
CA ARG A 427 -1.43 -53.33 17.41
C ARG A 427 -2.90 -53.75 17.63
N LYS A 428 -3.70 -52.91 18.31
CA LYS A 428 -5.15 -53.12 18.50
C LYS A 428 -5.92 -53.09 17.17
N ILE A 429 -5.66 -52.10 16.34
CA ILE A 429 -6.34 -51.92 15.05
C ILE A 429 -5.91 -53.03 14.09
N LEU A 430 -4.60 -53.32 14.02
CA LEU A 430 -4.08 -54.39 13.17
C LEU A 430 -4.55 -55.78 13.61
N GLY A 431 -4.68 -56.04 14.91
CA GLY A 431 -5.19 -57.31 15.41
C GLY A 431 -6.68 -57.53 15.10
N VAL A 432 -7.50 -56.48 15.12
CA VAL A 432 -8.90 -56.56 14.65
C VAL A 432 -8.94 -56.73 13.13
N LEU A 433 -8.14 -55.97 12.41
CA LEU A 433 -8.07 -56.05 10.95
C LEU A 433 -7.58 -57.42 10.47
N SER A 434 -6.63 -58.05 11.17
CA SER A 434 -6.15 -59.39 10.84
C SER A 434 -7.22 -60.46 11.02
N MET A 435 -8.13 -60.31 11.99
CA MET A 435 -9.26 -61.23 12.16
C MET A 435 -10.19 -61.21 10.94
N PHE A 436 -10.58 -60.01 10.49
CA PHE A 436 -11.41 -59.85 9.30
C PHE A 436 -10.69 -60.28 8.03
N ALA A 437 -9.39 -59.97 7.91
CA ALA A 437 -8.57 -60.39 6.78
C ALA A 437 -8.44 -61.91 6.73
N ALA A 438 -8.23 -62.59 7.86
CA ALA A 438 -8.15 -64.06 7.93
C ALA A 438 -9.46 -64.72 7.50
N LEU A 439 -10.60 -64.23 7.98
CA LEU A 439 -11.92 -64.74 7.58
C LEU A 439 -12.24 -64.46 6.11
N GLY A 440 -11.96 -63.24 5.65
CA GLY A 440 -12.18 -62.83 4.26
C GLY A 440 -11.34 -63.64 3.28
N MET A 441 -10.05 -63.82 3.56
CA MET A 441 -9.17 -64.65 2.74
C MET A 441 -9.53 -66.14 2.81
N ALA A 442 -9.93 -66.66 3.97
CA ALA A 442 -10.41 -68.04 4.07
C ALA A 442 -11.68 -68.27 3.23
N GLY A 443 -12.62 -67.34 3.27
CA GLY A 443 -13.82 -67.36 2.42
C GLY A 443 -13.47 -67.27 0.93
N ALA A 444 -12.59 -66.34 0.54
CA ALA A 444 -12.14 -66.19 -0.84
C ALA A 444 -11.39 -67.44 -1.37
N ALA A 445 -10.54 -68.04 -0.53
CA ALA A 445 -9.83 -69.28 -0.87
C ALA A 445 -10.80 -70.43 -1.13
N VAL A 446 -11.82 -70.59 -0.27
CA VAL A 446 -12.83 -71.63 -0.44
C VAL A 446 -13.76 -71.35 -1.63
N PHE A 447 -14.09 -70.08 -1.89
CA PHE A 447 -14.79 -69.66 -3.11
C PHE A 447 -14.01 -70.06 -4.38
N GLY A 448 -12.71 -69.78 -4.42
CA GLY A 448 -11.81 -70.16 -5.52
C GLY A 448 -11.68 -71.68 -5.68
N LEU A 449 -11.52 -72.42 -4.58
CA LEU A 449 -11.55 -73.89 -4.58
C LEU A 449 -12.91 -74.44 -5.05
N GLY A 450 -13.99 -73.69 -4.87
CA GLY A 450 -15.29 -73.96 -5.46
C GLY A 450 -15.24 -73.89 -6.99
N ARG A 451 -14.61 -72.87 -7.57
CA ARG A 451 -14.48 -72.78 -9.03
C ARG A 451 -13.67 -73.93 -9.64
N LEU A 452 -12.66 -74.44 -8.93
CA LEU A 452 -11.80 -75.52 -9.41
C LEU A 452 -12.39 -76.94 -9.31
N LYS A 453 -13.31 -77.18 -8.35
CA LYS A 453 -13.97 -78.49 -8.17
C LYS A 453 -15.49 -78.32 -8.09
N PRO A 454 -16.20 -78.05 -9.21
CA PRO A 454 -17.66 -77.93 -9.27
C PRO A 454 -18.35 -79.14 -8.64
N THR A 455 -19.25 -78.91 -7.68
CA THR A 455 -20.13 -79.94 -7.10
C THR A 455 -21.55 -79.68 -7.60
N VAL A 456 -22.25 -80.73 -8.02
CA VAL A 456 -23.60 -80.61 -8.58
C VAL A 456 -24.63 -80.74 -7.46
N ASP A 457 -25.14 -79.60 -6.98
CA ASP A 457 -26.06 -79.56 -5.82
C ASP A 457 -27.53 -79.25 -6.21
N SER A 458 -27.83 -79.04 -7.49
CA SER A 458 -29.19 -78.77 -7.98
C SER A 458 -29.48 -79.46 -9.29
N LEU A 459 -30.74 -79.88 -9.47
CA LEU A 459 -31.24 -80.52 -10.70
C LEU A 459 -31.06 -79.61 -11.92
N THR A 460 -31.24 -78.31 -11.73
CA THR A 460 -31.01 -77.30 -12.77
C THR A 460 -29.55 -77.23 -13.20
N THR A 461 -28.62 -77.30 -12.25
CA THR A 461 -27.17 -77.30 -12.53
C THR A 461 -26.74 -78.61 -13.22
N MET A 462 -27.35 -79.74 -12.85
CA MET A 462 -27.10 -81.03 -13.50
C MET A 462 -27.59 -81.04 -14.94
N HIS A 463 -28.81 -80.53 -15.19
CA HIS A 463 -29.35 -80.39 -16.55
C HIS A 463 -28.47 -79.49 -17.43
N GLN A 464 -27.99 -78.37 -16.88
CA GLN A 464 -27.09 -77.44 -17.57
C GLN A 464 -25.72 -78.05 -17.88
N LEU A 465 -25.17 -78.87 -16.98
CA LEU A 465 -23.84 -79.46 -17.14
C LEU A 465 -23.86 -80.73 -18.01
N SER A 466 -24.92 -81.53 -17.93
CA SER A 466 -24.99 -82.84 -18.61
C SER A 466 -25.74 -82.81 -19.94
N SER A 467 -26.36 -81.68 -20.32
CA SER A 467 -27.18 -81.52 -21.54
C SER A 467 -28.19 -82.64 -21.77
N ARG A 468 -28.68 -83.26 -20.69
CA ARG A 468 -29.59 -84.42 -20.70
C ARG A 468 -30.75 -84.16 -19.74
N PRO A 469 -31.98 -84.60 -20.07
CA PRO A 469 -33.14 -84.41 -19.20
C PRO A 469 -32.97 -85.20 -17.89
N VAL A 470 -33.16 -84.52 -16.76
CA VAL A 470 -33.11 -85.13 -15.43
C VAL A 470 -34.48 -85.72 -15.11
N LEU A 471 -34.57 -87.06 -15.06
CA LEU A 471 -35.84 -87.80 -14.95
C LEU A 471 -36.50 -87.72 -13.56
N GLY A 472 -35.78 -87.27 -12.54
CA GLY A 472 -36.30 -87.09 -11.18
C GLY A 472 -35.21 -86.87 -10.14
N SER A 473 -35.62 -86.52 -8.92
CA SER A 473 -34.71 -86.34 -7.78
C SER A 473 -35.19 -87.14 -6.59
N VAL A 474 -34.30 -87.90 -5.96
CA VAL A 474 -34.60 -88.56 -4.68
C VAL A 474 -34.16 -87.65 -3.56
N SER A 475 -35.14 -87.13 -2.81
CA SER A 475 -34.84 -86.34 -1.60
C SER A 475 -34.36 -87.27 -0.50
N LEU A 476 -33.20 -86.99 0.08
CA LEU A 476 -32.70 -87.72 1.24
C LEU A 476 -33.57 -87.42 2.47
N LEU A 477 -34.46 -88.34 2.82
CA LEU A 477 -35.23 -88.33 4.07
C LEU A 477 -34.31 -88.73 5.23
N ARG A 478 -33.87 -87.73 6.00
CA ARG A 478 -32.96 -87.95 7.12
C ARG A 478 -33.72 -88.38 8.37
N GLY A 479 -33.40 -89.56 8.89
CA GLY A 479 -33.92 -90.07 10.16
C GLY A 479 -33.52 -89.22 11.39
N PRO A 480 -34.16 -89.44 12.55
CA PRO A 480 -33.93 -88.63 13.76
C PRO A 480 -32.48 -88.63 14.23
N GLU A 481 -31.75 -89.74 14.08
CA GLU A 481 -30.33 -89.82 14.43
C GLU A 481 -29.44 -88.96 13.53
N GLN A 482 -29.68 -88.94 12.22
CA GLN A 482 -28.93 -88.11 11.26
C GLN A 482 -29.21 -86.62 11.46
N GLN A 483 -30.44 -86.26 11.84
CA GLN A 483 -30.78 -84.89 12.22
C GLN A 483 -30.05 -84.46 13.52
N ALA A 484 -29.96 -85.36 14.50
CA ALA A 484 -29.22 -85.11 15.73
C ALA A 484 -27.71 -84.95 15.47
N GLN A 485 -27.11 -85.76 14.58
CA GLN A 485 -25.71 -85.62 14.16
C GLN A 485 -25.45 -84.27 13.46
N ARG A 486 -26.33 -83.86 12.54
CA ARG A 486 -26.19 -82.56 11.87
C ARG A 486 -26.29 -81.39 12.86
N ARG A 487 -27.21 -81.45 13.83
CA ARG A 487 -27.29 -80.45 14.91
C ARG A 487 -25.98 -80.42 15.70
N ARG A 488 -25.45 -81.58 16.09
CA ARG A 488 -24.14 -81.69 16.78
C ARG A 488 -23.00 -81.10 15.95
N ASP A 489 -22.96 -81.32 14.65
CA ASP A 489 -21.90 -80.76 13.80
C ASP A 489 -22.02 -79.25 13.59
N VAL A 490 -23.24 -78.71 13.54
CA VAL A 490 -23.46 -77.25 13.55
C VAL A 490 -23.02 -76.67 14.89
N TYR A 491 -23.34 -77.31 16.01
CA TYR A 491 -22.86 -76.88 17.33
C TYR A 491 -21.34 -76.97 17.47
N ARG A 492 -20.71 -78.02 16.94
CA ARG A 492 -19.23 -78.16 16.89
C ARG A 492 -18.58 -77.07 16.04
N PHE A 493 -19.15 -76.75 14.89
CA PHE A 493 -18.64 -75.66 14.07
C PHE A 493 -18.83 -74.30 14.75
N ALA A 494 -20.01 -74.05 15.34
CA ALA A 494 -20.29 -72.85 16.09
C ALA A 494 -19.37 -72.71 17.32
N SER A 495 -19.04 -73.80 18.01
CA SER A 495 -18.09 -73.77 19.13
C SER A 495 -16.67 -73.48 18.66
N VAL A 496 -16.20 -74.07 17.56
CA VAL A 496 -14.86 -73.79 16.99
C VAL A 496 -14.75 -72.33 16.53
N MET A 497 -15.78 -71.79 15.90
CA MET A 497 -15.82 -70.37 15.52
C MET A 497 -15.97 -69.45 16.74
N GLY A 498 -16.72 -69.85 17.76
CA GLY A 498 -16.80 -69.14 19.03
C GLY A 498 -15.44 -69.06 19.72
N VAL A 499 -14.72 -70.18 19.78
CA VAL A 499 -13.34 -70.24 20.30
C VAL A 499 -12.40 -69.38 19.45
N PHE A 500 -12.53 -69.38 18.12
CA PHE A 500 -11.73 -68.51 17.25
C PHE A 500 -11.90 -67.02 17.60
N VAL A 501 -13.14 -66.57 17.74
CA VAL A 501 -13.43 -65.16 18.07
C VAL A 501 -12.93 -64.82 19.48
N VAL A 502 -13.22 -65.67 20.47
CA VAL A 502 -12.75 -65.46 21.85
C VAL A 502 -11.23 -65.44 21.92
N ALA A 503 -10.54 -66.38 21.26
CA ALA A 503 -9.09 -66.43 21.21
C ALA A 503 -8.50 -65.17 20.56
N HIS A 504 -9.09 -64.67 19.47
CA HIS A 504 -8.67 -63.41 18.84
C HIS A 504 -8.87 -62.22 19.75
N VAL A 505 -10.03 -62.10 20.40
CA VAL A 505 -10.32 -60.99 21.32
C VAL A 505 -9.34 -61.01 22.49
N VAL A 506 -9.10 -62.18 23.09
CA VAL A 506 -8.11 -62.35 24.18
C VAL A 506 -6.72 -61.96 23.71
N TRP A 507 -6.31 -62.39 22.51
CA TRP A 507 -5.01 -62.05 21.94
C TRP A 507 -4.86 -60.55 21.66
N VAL A 508 -5.87 -59.90 21.10
CA VAL A 508 -5.90 -58.44 20.89
C VAL A 508 -5.81 -57.69 22.22
N VAL A 509 -6.51 -58.14 23.26
CA VAL A 509 -6.47 -57.55 24.61
C VAL A 509 -5.10 -57.76 25.28
N MET A 510 -4.50 -58.95 25.13
CA MET A 510 -3.16 -59.25 25.63
C MET A 510 -2.11 -58.33 25.01
N ILE A 511 -2.16 -58.16 23.69
CA ILE A 511 -1.26 -57.26 22.97
C ILE A 511 -1.53 -55.80 23.33
N ALA A 512 -2.78 -55.42 23.60
CA ALA A 512 -3.12 -54.10 24.08
C ALA A 512 -2.54 -53.78 25.47
N LYS A 513 -2.41 -54.80 26.34
CA LYS A 513 -1.89 -54.66 27.71
C LYS A 513 -0.36 -54.73 27.80
N TYR A 514 0.30 -55.52 26.96
CA TYR A 514 1.78 -55.56 26.87
C TYR A 514 2.39 -54.25 26.35
N VAL A 515 1.56 -53.28 25.97
CA VAL A 515 1.92 -51.95 25.47
C VAL A 515 1.80 -50.87 26.57
N VAL A 516 1.33 -51.24 27.78
CA VAL A 516 1.34 -50.43 29.02
C VAL A 516 2.44 -50.95 29.92
#